data_AF-A0A1F8RZF5-F1
#
_entry.id   AF-A0A1F8RZF5-F1
#
_cell.length_a   1.000
_cell.length_b   1.000
_cell.length_c   1.000
_cell.angle_alpha   90.00
_cell.angle_beta   90.00
_cell.angle_gamma   90.00
#
_symmetry.space_group_name_H-M   'P 1'
#
loop_
_entity.id
_entity.type
_entity.pdbx_description
1 polymer ?
#
loop_
_entity_poly.entity_id
_entity_poly.type
_entity_poly.pdbx_seq_one_letter_code
_entity_poly.pdbx_strand_id
1 'polypeptide(L)'
;MRSPRLPALAAAVLALACASTALAVSPPRLQGAVTDEVGVLGGDTGQVEAALDDLLRDEGIQLFVLFVSTTEDLTVTEFADETARVNSLGADDALLVVAIDDRTDAIWISDRLDDEVTDRELDSIIADSLEPALRDGDFGGAAIVTAKALGEAASTAPSPAPTSTSPDAHGGIGGIDVGLILGLLLLAGGIVIVAGWLLSRLSSRREAEERDRQTGKVAREANAMLLAIDERTRTADQEAGFVEAEFGENEAKPFRTAIVEAREELRAAFGVRQKLDDAEPEDPPTRVAMLNDIVERCRRAGAALDRQAARIGELRNLERNAPAILAGLPAQVEAQEQRLPAAETTLADLGRYAEPAWSAVKGNVAEARKGLTGARDAVERGLAAIDKSDPRTAAHEIVTAQEGVAGATTLLDAVDKLATSVREDESRLADELRAAATDLADARAALPAPTGGAASPHAAALADAEASLRSASDAAAAVPLDPRAAYRL
;
A
#
# COMPACT_ATOMS: atom_id res chain seq x y z
N MET A 1 -69.88 4.33 -8.29
CA MET A 1 -70.06 4.29 -6.83
C MET A 1 -68.87 3.55 -6.21
N ARG A 2 -68.20 4.20 -5.25
CA ARG A 2 -67.46 3.69 -4.06
C ARG A 2 -66.40 2.56 -4.22
N SER A 3 -65.12 2.97 -4.11
CA SER A 3 -64.00 2.56 -3.18
C SER A 3 -63.78 1.08 -2.78
N PRO A 4 -62.60 0.64 -2.25
CA PRO A 4 -61.31 1.31 -1.89
C PRO A 4 -60.04 0.57 -2.43
N ARG A 5 -58.77 1.02 -2.33
CA ARG A 5 -57.84 0.96 -1.17
C ARG A 5 -56.49 1.68 -1.46
N LEU A 6 -56.06 2.57 -0.54
CA LEU A 6 -54.66 2.86 -0.19
C LEU A 6 -53.99 1.55 0.33
N PRO A 7 -52.67 1.28 0.39
CA PRO A 7 -51.45 2.10 0.19
C PRO A 7 -50.30 1.32 -0.53
N ALA A 8 -50.02 1.54 -1.81
CA ALA A 8 -48.88 0.85 -2.47
C ALA A 8 -47.78 1.81 -2.96
N LEU A 9 -48.08 3.11 -3.07
CA LEU A 9 -47.18 4.07 -3.70
C LEU A 9 -46.14 4.69 -2.74
N ALA A 10 -46.28 4.47 -1.43
CA ALA A 10 -45.27 4.89 -0.44
C ALA A 10 -44.11 3.88 -0.30
N ALA A 11 -44.23 2.68 -0.87
CA ALA A 11 -43.19 1.65 -0.83
C ALA A 11 -42.20 1.73 -2.01
N ALA A 12 -42.54 2.44 -3.10
CA ALA A 12 -41.69 2.53 -4.29
C ALA A 12 -40.74 3.75 -4.28
N VAL A 13 -41.03 4.77 -3.46
CA VAL A 13 -40.16 5.95 -3.29
C VAL A 13 -39.10 5.74 -2.20
N LEU A 14 -39.22 4.68 -1.39
CA LEU A 14 -38.22 4.29 -0.39
C LEU A 14 -37.27 3.18 -0.90
N ALA A 15 -37.54 2.60 -2.08
CA ALA A 15 -36.73 1.51 -2.66
C ALA A 15 -35.67 2.01 -3.67
N LEU A 16 -35.59 3.32 -3.92
CA LEU A 16 -34.65 3.92 -4.87
C LEU A 16 -33.63 4.85 -4.17
N ALA A 17 -33.24 4.46 -2.94
CA ALA A 17 -32.12 5.04 -2.19
C ALA A 17 -31.01 4.03 -1.88
N CYS A 18 -31.08 2.80 -2.42
CA CYS A 18 -30.10 1.74 -2.21
C CYS A 18 -29.41 1.35 -3.54
N ALA A 19 -28.91 2.33 -4.29
CA ALA A 19 -27.86 2.05 -5.27
C ALA A 19 -26.55 2.11 -4.50
N SER A 20 -26.05 0.93 -4.13
CA SER A 20 -24.82 0.71 -3.40
C SER A 20 -23.68 1.46 -4.07
N THR A 21 -23.19 2.51 -3.42
CA THR A 21 -21.82 2.95 -3.60
C THR A 21 -20.96 1.75 -3.23
N ALA A 22 -20.32 1.12 -4.22
CA ALA A 22 -19.13 0.31 -3.97
C ALA A 22 -18.05 1.31 -3.51
N LEU A 23 -18.14 1.67 -2.23
CA LEU A 23 -17.02 2.22 -1.50
C LEU A 23 -16.08 1.03 -1.36
N ALA A 24 -14.90 1.10 -1.97
CA ALA A 24 -13.82 0.23 -1.57
C ALA A 24 -13.71 0.37 -0.03
N VAL A 25 -13.93 -0.74 0.69
CA VAL A 25 -13.85 -0.77 2.14
C VAL A 25 -12.43 -0.37 2.50
N SER A 26 -12.28 0.88 2.90
CA SER A 26 -11.04 1.38 3.47
C SER A 26 -10.91 0.77 4.86
N PRO A 27 -9.76 0.20 5.23
CA PRO A 27 -9.57 -0.41 6.54
C PRO A 27 -10.07 0.48 7.67
N PRO A 28 -10.89 -0.06 8.60
CA PRO A 28 -11.64 0.77 9.52
C PRO A 28 -10.73 1.42 10.56
N ARG A 29 -11.22 2.53 11.13
CA ARG A 29 -10.61 3.12 12.33
C ARG A 29 -11.01 2.29 13.53
N LEU A 30 -10.03 1.79 14.27
CA LEU A 30 -10.28 1.01 15.49
C LEU A 30 -10.93 1.92 16.55
N GLN A 31 -12.02 1.46 17.14
CA GLN A 31 -12.83 2.22 18.11
C GLN A 31 -12.39 1.99 19.57
N GLY A 32 -11.45 1.07 19.77
CA GLY A 32 -10.93 0.61 21.06
C GLY A 32 -10.17 -0.71 20.86
N ALA A 33 -9.89 -1.42 21.96
CA ALA A 33 -9.26 -2.75 21.91
C ALA A 33 -10.11 -3.76 21.12
N VAL A 34 -11.43 -3.58 21.09
CA VAL A 34 -12.35 -4.42 20.31
C VAL A 34 -13.14 -3.52 19.35
N THR A 35 -13.15 -3.89 18.07
CA THR A 35 -13.98 -3.29 17.02
C THR A 35 -14.77 -4.40 16.33
N ASP A 36 -16.09 -4.40 16.51
CA ASP A 36 -17.00 -5.40 15.93
C ASP A 36 -18.01 -4.71 15.01
N GLU A 37 -17.74 -4.72 13.70
CA GLU A 37 -18.60 -4.06 12.70
C GLU A 37 -19.82 -4.92 12.31
N VAL A 38 -19.76 -6.21 12.59
CA VAL A 38 -20.76 -7.21 12.19
C VAL A 38 -21.65 -7.68 13.34
N GLY A 39 -21.32 -7.31 14.58
CA GLY A 39 -22.09 -7.60 15.79
C GLY A 39 -22.01 -9.07 16.24
N VAL A 40 -20.91 -9.77 15.92
CA VAL A 40 -20.73 -11.20 16.22
C VAL A 40 -20.41 -11.47 17.69
N LEU A 41 -19.87 -10.50 18.42
CA LEU A 41 -19.50 -10.66 19.82
C LEU A 41 -20.71 -10.57 20.76
N GLY A 42 -21.79 -9.91 20.35
CA GLY A 42 -23.02 -9.82 21.13
C GLY A 42 -22.80 -9.36 22.58
N GLY A 43 -22.98 -10.27 23.54
CA GLY A 43 -22.79 -10.00 24.97
C GLY A 43 -21.39 -10.28 25.52
N ASP A 44 -20.49 -10.84 24.70
CA ASP A 44 -19.18 -11.33 25.12
C ASP A 44 -18.08 -10.26 25.01
N THR A 45 -18.37 -9.08 24.45
CA THR A 45 -17.41 -7.97 24.30
C THR A 45 -16.67 -7.66 25.60
N GLY A 46 -17.37 -7.60 26.75
CA GLY A 46 -16.72 -7.31 28.03
C GLY A 46 -15.81 -8.42 28.55
N GLN A 47 -16.04 -9.67 28.15
CA GLN A 47 -15.14 -10.80 28.47
C GLN A 47 -13.90 -10.78 27.59
N VAL A 48 -14.06 -10.43 26.31
CA VAL A 48 -12.95 -10.23 25.37
C VAL A 48 -12.07 -9.09 25.84
N GLU A 49 -12.64 -7.90 26.12
CA GLU A 49 -11.90 -6.75 26.62
C GLU A 49 -11.11 -7.06 27.89
N ALA A 50 -11.70 -7.81 28.83
CA ALA A 50 -11.00 -8.24 30.05
C ALA A 50 -9.78 -9.13 29.74
N ALA A 51 -9.89 -10.05 28.78
CA ALA A 51 -8.77 -10.90 28.38
C ALA A 51 -7.65 -10.13 27.66
N LEU A 52 -8.01 -9.13 26.85
CA LEU A 52 -7.04 -8.22 26.21
C LEU A 52 -6.33 -7.35 27.25
N ASP A 53 -7.06 -6.84 28.23
CA ASP A 53 -6.50 -6.06 29.35
C ASP A 53 -5.56 -6.89 30.23
N ASP A 54 -5.85 -8.19 30.41
CA ASP A 54 -4.98 -9.12 31.13
C ASP A 54 -3.68 -9.35 30.36
N LEU A 55 -3.74 -9.57 29.03
CA LEU A 55 -2.56 -9.71 28.18
C LEU A 55 -1.67 -8.46 28.22
N LEU A 56 -2.27 -7.27 28.11
CA LEU A 56 -1.54 -6.01 28.21
C LEU A 56 -0.88 -5.85 29.57
N ARG A 57 -1.55 -6.22 30.65
CA ARG A 57 -1.05 -6.05 32.01
C ARG A 57 0.09 -7.00 32.34
N ASP A 58 -0.02 -8.24 31.90
CA ASP A 58 0.87 -9.32 32.30
C ASP A 58 2.10 -9.42 31.38
N GLU A 59 1.91 -9.26 30.06
CA GLU A 59 2.97 -9.41 29.05
C GLU A 59 3.34 -8.10 28.34
N GLY A 60 2.59 -7.01 28.58
CA GLY A 60 2.85 -5.72 27.94
C GLY A 60 2.40 -5.62 26.47
N ILE A 61 1.65 -6.62 25.97
CA ILE A 61 1.20 -6.69 24.58
C ILE A 61 -0.19 -6.07 24.45
N GLN A 62 -0.33 -5.02 23.65
CA GLN A 62 -1.62 -4.39 23.35
C GLN A 62 -2.27 -5.08 22.15
N LEU A 63 -3.10 -6.10 22.40
CA LEU A 63 -3.87 -6.76 21.35
C LEU A 63 -5.15 -5.99 21.01
N PHE A 64 -5.34 -5.71 19.73
CA PHE A 64 -6.58 -5.21 19.13
C PHE A 64 -7.30 -6.34 18.40
N VAL A 65 -8.63 -6.34 18.43
CA VAL A 65 -9.47 -7.34 17.76
C VAL A 65 -10.45 -6.63 16.82
N LEU A 66 -10.49 -7.07 15.57
CA LEU A 66 -11.33 -6.53 14.51
C LEU A 66 -12.17 -7.65 13.86
N PHE A 67 -13.49 -7.52 13.94
CA PHE A 67 -14.45 -8.35 13.20
C PHE A 67 -15.10 -7.55 12.08
N VAL A 68 -14.94 -8.01 10.84
CA VAL A 68 -15.48 -7.40 9.62
C VAL A 68 -16.25 -8.42 8.79
N SER A 69 -17.10 -7.94 7.88
CA SER A 69 -17.83 -8.83 6.97
C SER A 69 -16.91 -9.42 5.91
N THR A 70 -16.12 -8.59 5.21
CA THR A 70 -15.23 -8.99 4.11
C THR A 70 -14.02 -8.07 4.03
N THR A 71 -12.91 -8.57 3.49
CA THR A 71 -11.69 -7.82 3.14
C THR A 71 -11.68 -7.34 1.69
N GLU A 72 -12.77 -7.59 0.96
CA GLU A 72 -12.95 -7.25 -0.46
C GLU A 72 -11.80 -7.79 -1.34
N ASP A 73 -11.07 -6.90 -2.02
CA ASP A 73 -10.01 -7.27 -2.97
C ASP A 73 -8.65 -7.52 -2.29
N LEU A 74 -8.53 -7.28 -0.97
CA LEU A 74 -7.31 -7.50 -0.21
C LEU A 74 -7.27 -8.90 0.39
N THR A 75 -6.08 -9.50 0.47
CA THR A 75 -5.88 -10.66 1.35
C THR A 75 -6.03 -10.24 2.82
N VAL A 76 -6.43 -11.16 3.69
CA VAL A 76 -6.65 -10.83 5.12
C VAL A 76 -5.37 -10.33 5.82
N THR A 77 -4.20 -10.79 5.38
CA THR A 77 -2.90 -10.31 5.85
C THR A 77 -2.63 -8.88 5.39
N GLU A 78 -2.80 -8.57 4.10
CA GLU A 78 -2.65 -7.20 3.57
C GLU A 78 -3.66 -6.23 4.21
N PHE A 79 -4.88 -6.71 4.48
CA PHE A 79 -5.91 -5.94 5.18
C PHE A 79 -5.50 -5.64 6.63
N ALA A 80 -4.91 -6.61 7.34
CA ALA A 80 -4.40 -6.42 8.70
C ALA A 80 -3.22 -5.43 8.72
N ASP A 81 -2.27 -5.56 7.80
CA ASP A 81 -1.13 -4.63 7.64
C ASP A 81 -1.61 -3.19 7.41
N GLU A 82 -2.55 -3.00 6.49
CA GLU A 82 -3.08 -1.69 6.15
C GLU A 82 -3.91 -1.11 7.31
N THR A 83 -4.67 -1.95 8.03
CA THR A 83 -5.39 -1.56 9.25
C THR A 83 -4.43 -1.07 10.32
N ALA A 84 -3.36 -1.81 10.58
CA ALA A 84 -2.32 -1.45 11.55
C ALA A 84 -1.65 -0.12 11.17
N ARG A 85 -1.31 0.05 9.88
CA ARG A 85 -0.69 1.26 9.34
C ARG A 85 -1.60 2.48 9.46
N VAL A 86 -2.88 2.37 9.06
CA VAL A 86 -3.84 3.47 9.12
C VAL A 86 -4.09 3.90 10.56
N ASN A 87 -4.17 2.94 11.50
CA ASN A 87 -4.40 3.21 12.91
C ASN A 87 -3.13 3.53 13.72
N SER A 88 -1.95 3.51 13.06
CA SER A 88 -0.66 3.85 13.67
C SER A 88 -0.35 2.99 14.91
N LEU A 89 -0.57 1.67 14.79
CA LEU A 89 -0.26 0.71 15.85
C LEU A 89 1.24 0.79 16.20
N GLY A 90 1.51 0.77 17.49
CA GLY A 90 2.81 0.94 18.10
C GLY A 90 3.67 -0.33 18.13
N ALA A 91 4.84 -0.19 18.76
CA ALA A 91 5.85 -1.25 18.83
C ALA A 91 5.53 -2.40 19.80
N ASP A 92 4.42 -2.31 20.54
CA ASP A 92 3.97 -3.34 21.49
C ASP A 92 2.58 -3.88 21.10
N ASP A 93 2.11 -3.51 19.90
CA ASP A 93 0.74 -3.75 19.48
C ASP A 93 0.66 -5.01 18.62
N ALA A 94 -0.48 -5.70 18.74
CA ALA A 94 -0.89 -6.81 17.90
C ALA A 94 -2.32 -6.58 17.41
N LEU A 95 -2.69 -7.14 16.27
CA LEU A 95 -4.03 -7.03 15.69
C LEU A 95 -4.52 -8.38 15.20
N LEU A 96 -5.62 -8.87 15.78
CA LEU A 96 -6.40 -10.00 15.27
C LEU A 96 -7.49 -9.47 14.33
N VAL A 97 -7.48 -9.90 13.07
CA VAL A 97 -8.54 -9.62 12.10
C VAL A 97 -9.28 -10.91 11.74
N VAL A 98 -10.61 -10.86 11.78
CA VAL A 98 -11.47 -11.97 11.36
C VAL A 98 -12.51 -11.46 10.37
N ALA A 99 -12.48 -11.98 9.14
CA ALA A 99 -13.42 -11.68 8.07
C ALA A 99 -14.45 -12.80 7.94
N ILE A 100 -15.68 -12.52 8.37
CA ILE A 100 -16.70 -13.54 8.60
C ILE A 100 -17.22 -14.17 7.30
N ASP A 101 -17.51 -13.35 6.28
CA ASP A 101 -18.06 -13.83 5.01
C ASP A 101 -16.99 -14.51 4.16
N ASP A 102 -15.75 -14.02 4.23
CA ASP A 102 -14.60 -14.55 3.48
C ASP A 102 -14.02 -15.82 4.13
N ARG A 103 -14.31 -16.04 5.42
CA ARG A 103 -13.78 -17.14 6.25
C ARG A 103 -12.25 -17.15 6.27
N THR A 104 -11.69 -15.97 6.48
CA THR A 104 -10.26 -15.74 6.57
C THR A 104 -9.96 -14.97 7.85
N ASP A 105 -8.78 -15.21 8.40
CA ASP A 105 -8.30 -14.58 9.63
C ASP A 105 -6.79 -14.35 9.54
N ALA A 106 -6.31 -13.36 10.29
CA ALA A 106 -4.90 -13.04 10.40
C ALA A 106 -4.58 -12.46 11.77
N ILE A 107 -3.36 -12.74 12.24
CA ILE A 107 -2.76 -12.04 13.37
C ILE A 107 -1.57 -11.24 12.82
N TRP A 108 -1.63 -9.93 13.01
CA TRP A 108 -0.53 -9.02 12.78
C TRP A 108 0.15 -8.72 14.12
N ILE A 109 1.48 -8.71 14.13
CA ILE A 109 2.28 -8.26 15.27
C ILE A 109 3.30 -7.23 14.78
N SER A 110 3.68 -6.31 15.66
CA SER A 110 4.73 -5.35 15.33
C SER A 110 6.12 -6.00 15.33
N ASP A 111 7.05 -5.43 14.56
CA ASP A 111 8.44 -5.92 14.42
C ASP A 111 9.18 -6.16 15.76
N ARG A 112 8.79 -5.47 16.85
CA ARG A 112 9.41 -5.66 18.18
C ARG A 112 8.95 -6.94 18.87
N LEU A 113 7.73 -7.40 18.55
CA LEU A 113 7.14 -8.61 19.10
C LEU A 113 7.61 -9.86 18.34
N ASP A 114 8.16 -9.73 17.13
CA ASP A 114 8.76 -10.85 16.36
C ASP A 114 9.89 -11.57 17.13
N ASP A 115 10.59 -10.84 18.01
CA ASP A 115 11.64 -11.39 18.89
C ASP A 115 11.06 -12.19 20.08
N GLU A 116 9.79 -11.96 20.43
CA GLU A 116 9.10 -12.54 21.59
C GLU A 116 8.12 -13.66 21.17
N VAL A 117 7.53 -13.56 19.97
CA VAL A 117 6.58 -14.52 19.38
C VAL A 117 6.97 -14.80 17.94
N THR A 118 7.34 -16.04 17.63
CA THR A 118 7.78 -16.42 16.28
C THR A 118 6.61 -16.68 15.32
N ASP A 119 6.83 -16.54 14.01
CA ASP A 119 5.85 -16.90 12.95
C ASP A 119 5.22 -18.30 13.15
N ARG A 120 6.02 -19.25 13.64
CA ARG A 120 5.56 -20.62 13.87
C ARG A 120 4.62 -20.72 15.07
N GLU A 121 4.85 -19.91 16.10
CA GLU A 121 3.97 -19.83 17.26
C GLU A 121 2.68 -19.13 16.87
N LEU A 122 2.72 -18.07 16.06
CA LEU A 122 1.52 -17.45 15.46
C LEU A 122 0.72 -18.45 14.61
N ASP A 123 1.38 -19.19 13.70
CA ASP A 123 0.75 -20.23 12.88
C ASP A 123 0.07 -21.30 13.76
N SER A 124 0.70 -21.69 14.88
CA SER A 124 0.13 -22.65 15.84
C SER A 124 -1.03 -22.05 16.64
N ILE A 125 -0.94 -20.79 17.07
CA ILE A 125 -2.04 -20.08 17.74
C ILE A 125 -3.25 -20.02 16.81
N ILE A 126 -3.06 -19.69 15.53
CA ILE A 126 -4.13 -19.64 14.53
C ILE A 126 -4.75 -21.02 14.35
N ALA A 127 -3.96 -22.03 13.98
CA ALA A 127 -4.47 -23.35 13.63
C ALA A 127 -5.01 -24.15 14.83
N ASP A 128 -4.40 -24.03 16.00
CA ASP A 128 -4.71 -24.87 17.16
C ASP A 128 -5.65 -24.21 18.17
N SER A 129 -5.75 -22.86 18.19
CA SER A 129 -6.57 -22.12 19.17
C SER A 129 -7.67 -21.28 18.52
N LEU A 130 -7.32 -20.44 17.53
CA LEU A 130 -8.25 -19.50 16.91
C LEU A 130 -9.26 -20.20 15.98
N GLU A 131 -8.77 -20.90 14.95
CA GLU A 131 -9.61 -21.54 13.93
C GLU A 131 -10.63 -22.55 14.52
N PRO A 132 -10.28 -23.39 15.51
CA PRO A 132 -11.26 -24.28 16.12
C PRO A 132 -12.42 -23.55 16.80
N ALA A 133 -12.16 -22.47 17.53
CA ALA A 133 -13.18 -21.68 18.20
C ALA A 133 -14.07 -20.92 17.20
N LEU A 134 -13.46 -20.34 16.15
CA LEU A 134 -14.19 -19.71 15.05
C LEU A 134 -15.11 -20.71 14.32
N ARG A 135 -14.63 -21.95 14.12
CA ARG A 135 -15.41 -23.03 13.48
C ARG A 135 -16.64 -23.43 14.29
N ASP A 136 -16.54 -23.39 15.61
CA ASP A 136 -17.65 -23.69 16.53
C ASP A 136 -18.61 -22.50 16.71
N GLY A 137 -18.31 -21.36 16.09
CA GLY A 137 -19.12 -20.13 16.14
C GLY A 137 -18.94 -19.34 17.44
N ASP A 138 -17.92 -19.66 18.24
CA ASP A 138 -17.58 -18.98 19.48
C ASP A 138 -16.56 -17.87 19.23
N PHE A 139 -17.02 -16.76 18.65
CA PHE A 139 -16.15 -15.63 18.26
C PHE A 139 -15.53 -14.91 19.46
N GLY A 140 -16.28 -14.79 20.56
CA GLY A 140 -15.77 -14.25 21.82
C GLY A 140 -14.72 -15.16 22.44
N GLY A 141 -15.00 -16.47 22.50
CA GLY A 141 -14.04 -17.47 22.94
C GLY A 141 -12.78 -17.48 22.09
N ALA A 142 -12.91 -17.37 20.76
CA ALA A 142 -11.79 -17.31 19.82
C ALA A 142 -10.83 -16.16 20.13
N ALA A 143 -11.34 -14.95 20.35
CA ALA A 143 -10.51 -13.81 20.72
C ALA A 143 -9.83 -13.99 22.09
N ILE A 144 -10.54 -14.55 23.08
CA ILE A 144 -10.01 -14.79 24.43
C ILE A 144 -8.89 -15.85 24.41
N VAL A 145 -9.08 -16.97 23.70
CA VAL A 145 -8.06 -18.03 23.62
C VAL A 145 -6.84 -17.55 22.85
N THR A 146 -7.02 -16.75 21.80
CA THR A 146 -5.90 -16.14 21.05
C THR A 146 -5.11 -15.18 21.92
N ALA A 147 -5.77 -14.30 22.68
CA ALA A 147 -5.09 -13.39 23.61
C ALA A 147 -4.25 -14.17 24.65
N LYS A 148 -4.84 -15.23 25.21
CA LYS A 148 -4.14 -16.08 26.18
C LYS A 148 -2.95 -16.83 25.56
N ALA A 149 -3.13 -17.41 24.38
CA ALA A 149 -2.09 -18.17 23.70
C ALA A 149 -0.94 -17.28 23.22
N LEU A 150 -1.24 -16.03 22.83
CA LEU A 150 -0.23 -15.02 22.52
C LEU A 150 0.60 -14.67 23.76
N GLY A 151 -0.05 -14.52 24.92
CA GLY A 151 0.65 -14.32 26.19
C GLY A 151 1.53 -15.50 26.57
N GLU A 152 1.02 -16.74 26.45
CA GLU A 152 1.80 -17.96 26.73
C GLU A 152 3.03 -18.10 25.81
N ALA A 153 2.91 -17.68 24.54
CA ALA A 153 4.04 -17.64 23.60
C ALA A 153 5.08 -16.59 24.03
N ALA A 154 4.65 -15.37 24.35
CA ALA A 154 5.53 -14.27 24.79
C ALA A 154 6.26 -14.60 26.11
N SER A 155 5.59 -15.24 27.07
CA SER A 155 6.21 -15.65 28.34
C SER A 155 7.26 -16.76 28.20
N THR A 156 7.27 -17.48 27.08
CA THR A 156 8.17 -18.63 26.83
C THR A 156 9.53 -18.19 26.25
N ALA A 157 9.70 -16.90 25.94
CA ALA A 157 11.00 -16.31 25.66
C ALA A 157 11.96 -16.54 26.85
N PRO A 158 13.19 -17.04 26.64
CA PRO A 158 14.07 -17.46 27.73
C PRO A 158 14.59 -16.25 28.51
N SER A 159 13.87 -15.82 29.54
CA SER A 159 14.42 -14.97 30.58
C SER A 159 15.42 -15.79 31.40
N PRO A 160 16.66 -15.31 31.59
CA PRO A 160 17.70 -16.06 32.31
C PRO A 160 17.23 -16.31 33.75
N ALA A 161 17.01 -17.59 34.08
CA ALA A 161 16.56 -17.98 35.41
C ALA A 161 17.54 -17.51 36.52
N PRO A 162 17.01 -17.16 37.70
CA PRO A 162 17.66 -16.34 38.72
C PRO A 162 18.65 -17.15 39.58
N THR A 163 19.77 -16.54 39.95
CA THR A 163 20.65 -17.07 41.00
C THR A 163 20.08 -16.73 42.37
N SER A 164 19.22 -17.61 42.88
CA SER A 164 18.84 -17.62 44.30
C SER A 164 19.99 -18.20 45.11
N THR A 165 20.70 -17.34 45.84
CA THR A 165 21.55 -17.75 46.96
C THR A 165 20.70 -17.80 48.22
N SER A 166 20.73 -18.93 48.93
CA SER A 166 20.58 -18.95 50.38
C SER A 166 21.25 -20.18 51.00
N PRO A 167 21.68 -20.09 52.27
CA PRO A 167 22.86 -20.74 52.80
C PRO A 167 22.55 -21.89 53.76
N ASP A 168 23.63 -22.48 54.29
CA ASP A 168 23.79 -23.35 55.48
C ASP A 168 24.52 -24.65 55.05
N ALA A 169 25.63 -25.10 55.64
CA ALA A 169 26.06 -24.97 57.02
C ALA A 169 27.55 -25.38 57.19
N HIS A 170 28.27 -24.63 58.03
CA HIS A 170 29.33 -25.08 58.95
C HIS A 170 30.67 -25.63 58.43
N GLY A 171 31.67 -24.74 58.46
CA GLY A 171 32.81 -24.91 59.38
C GLY A 171 34.11 -25.49 58.83
N GLY A 172 35.20 -24.70 58.91
CA GLY A 172 36.53 -25.25 59.19
C GLY A 172 37.67 -24.95 58.21
N ILE A 173 38.18 -23.71 58.27
CA ILE A 173 39.61 -23.30 58.20
C ILE A 173 40.64 -24.18 57.46
N GLY A 174 41.27 -23.62 56.41
CA GLY A 174 42.57 -24.06 55.88
C GLY A 174 42.88 -23.42 54.52
N GLY A 175 43.99 -22.68 54.39
CA GLY A 175 44.29 -21.76 53.29
C GLY A 175 44.23 -22.34 51.86
N ILE A 176 43.77 -21.52 50.91
CA ILE A 176 43.68 -21.85 49.48
C ILE A 176 44.91 -21.33 48.74
N ASP A 177 45.62 -22.29 48.15
CA ASP A 177 46.73 -22.14 47.21
C ASP A 177 46.28 -21.45 45.91
N VAL A 178 47.01 -20.41 45.49
CA VAL A 178 46.78 -19.62 44.27
C VAL A 178 46.83 -20.47 42.98
N GLY A 179 47.34 -21.70 43.05
CA GLY A 179 47.39 -22.64 41.92
C GLY A 179 46.05 -23.26 41.50
N LEU A 180 45.07 -23.39 42.42
CA LEU A 180 43.78 -24.03 42.11
C LEU A 180 42.84 -23.11 41.31
N ILE A 181 42.91 -21.80 41.56
CA ILE A 181 42.08 -20.79 40.89
C ILE A 181 42.47 -20.66 39.41
N LEU A 182 43.78 -20.74 39.10
CA LEU A 182 44.27 -20.68 37.72
C LEU A 182 43.95 -21.96 36.93
N GLY A 183 44.00 -23.13 37.58
CA GLY A 183 43.59 -24.40 36.96
C GLY A 183 42.10 -24.49 36.65
N LEU A 184 41.24 -23.98 37.55
CA LEU A 184 39.79 -23.96 37.34
C LEU A 184 39.38 -22.95 36.25
N LEU A 185 40.05 -21.79 36.17
CA LEU A 185 39.82 -20.78 35.12
C LEU A 185 40.20 -21.26 33.73
N LEU A 186 41.29 -22.02 33.59
CA LEU A 186 41.67 -22.61 32.31
C LEU A 186 40.74 -23.75 31.88
N LEU A 187 40.24 -24.55 32.83
CA LEU A 187 39.26 -25.60 32.55
C LEU A 187 37.88 -25.00 32.19
N ALA A 188 37.43 -23.98 32.91
CA ALA A 188 36.20 -23.24 32.61
C ALA A 188 36.28 -22.51 31.26
N GLY A 189 37.41 -21.85 30.97
CA GLY A 189 37.66 -21.22 29.66
C GLY A 189 37.66 -22.22 28.51
N GLY A 190 38.27 -23.39 28.68
CA GLY A 190 38.27 -24.47 27.70
C GLY A 190 36.87 -25.05 27.44
N ILE A 191 36.08 -25.25 28.50
CA ILE A 191 34.70 -25.75 28.40
C ILE A 191 33.80 -24.73 27.69
N VAL A 192 33.94 -23.43 27.97
CA VAL A 192 33.16 -22.36 27.31
C VAL A 192 33.51 -22.27 25.82
N ILE A 193 34.79 -22.40 25.45
CA ILE A 193 35.21 -22.38 24.03
C ILE A 193 34.67 -23.61 23.29
N VAL A 194 34.74 -24.80 23.89
CA VAL A 194 34.24 -26.03 23.26
C VAL A 194 32.71 -26.04 23.20
N ALA A 195 32.03 -25.56 24.23
CA ALA A 195 30.57 -25.42 24.23
C ALA A 195 30.10 -24.38 23.20
N GLY A 196 30.77 -23.23 23.10
CA GLY A 196 30.50 -22.24 22.05
C GLY A 196 30.75 -22.78 20.64
N TRP A 197 31.80 -23.58 20.45
CA TRP A 197 32.08 -24.23 19.17
C TRP A 197 31.07 -25.34 18.83
N LEU A 198 30.58 -26.08 19.81
CA LEU A 198 29.58 -27.14 19.60
C LEU A 198 28.17 -26.57 19.38
N LEU A 199 27.79 -25.50 20.11
CA LEU A 199 26.52 -24.80 19.97
C LEU A 199 26.44 -24.02 18.65
N SER A 200 27.51 -23.35 18.22
CA SER A 200 27.58 -22.71 16.88
C SER A 200 27.48 -23.72 15.73
N ARG A 201 27.91 -24.97 15.93
CA ARG A 201 27.75 -26.06 14.96
C ARG A 201 26.33 -26.64 14.91
N LEU A 202 25.53 -26.43 15.97
CA LEU A 202 24.12 -26.82 16.03
C LEU A 202 23.21 -25.71 15.51
N SER A 203 23.50 -24.43 15.78
CA SER A 203 22.77 -23.29 15.20
C SER A 203 22.93 -23.24 13.68
N SER A 204 24.16 -23.40 13.17
CA SER A 204 24.42 -23.47 11.72
C SER A 204 23.73 -24.63 11.00
N ARG A 205 23.42 -25.74 11.70
CA ARG A 205 22.60 -26.84 11.16
C ARG A 205 21.12 -26.50 11.10
N ARG A 206 20.58 -25.86 12.14
CA ARG A 206 19.19 -25.39 12.17
C ARG A 206 18.94 -24.32 11.11
N GLU A 207 19.85 -23.35 11.00
CA GLU A 207 19.80 -22.33 9.95
C GLU A 207 19.91 -22.92 8.55
N ALA A 208 20.74 -23.95 8.34
CA ALA A 208 20.83 -24.64 7.05
C ALA A 208 19.54 -25.40 6.71
N GLU A 209 18.92 -26.04 7.70
CA GLU A 209 17.65 -26.76 7.55
C GLU A 209 16.47 -25.82 7.29
N GLU A 210 16.45 -24.65 7.93
CA GLU A 210 15.47 -23.60 7.68
C GLU A 210 15.63 -22.96 6.29
N ARG A 211 16.87 -22.68 5.89
CA ARG A 211 17.19 -22.24 4.51
C ARG A 211 16.79 -23.28 3.47
N ASP A 212 16.97 -24.57 3.73
CA ASP A 212 16.55 -25.64 2.81
C ASP A 212 15.02 -25.74 2.72
N ARG A 213 14.30 -25.60 3.84
CA ARG A 213 12.83 -25.50 3.85
C ARG A 213 12.31 -24.29 3.08
N GLN A 214 12.89 -23.11 3.31
CA GLN A 214 12.52 -21.87 2.60
C GLN A 214 12.80 -22.00 1.11
N THR A 215 13.99 -22.47 0.72
CA THR A 215 14.33 -22.77 -0.69
C THR A 215 13.34 -23.76 -1.30
N GLY A 216 12.92 -24.78 -0.54
CA GLY A 216 11.90 -25.74 -0.95
C GLY A 216 10.51 -25.13 -1.12
N LYS A 217 10.11 -24.14 -0.30
CA LYS A 217 8.85 -23.38 -0.48
C LYS A 217 8.89 -22.58 -1.79
N VAL A 218 9.93 -21.77 -1.99
CA VAL A 218 10.09 -20.96 -3.21
C VAL A 218 10.17 -21.85 -4.46
N ALA A 219 10.83 -23.01 -4.38
CA ALA A 219 10.89 -23.95 -5.48
C ALA A 219 9.53 -24.52 -5.88
N ARG A 220 8.66 -24.83 -4.90
CA ARG A 220 7.28 -25.28 -5.18
C ARG A 220 6.45 -24.16 -5.80
N GLU A 221 6.56 -22.95 -5.27
CA GLU A 221 5.88 -21.76 -5.78
C GLU A 221 6.27 -21.48 -7.23
N ALA A 222 7.57 -21.44 -7.52
CA ALA A 222 8.11 -21.21 -8.86
C ALA A 222 7.60 -22.25 -9.89
N ASN A 223 7.54 -23.53 -9.51
CA ASN A 223 7.01 -24.58 -10.37
C ASN A 223 5.51 -24.46 -10.60
N ALA A 224 4.74 -24.13 -9.56
CA ALA A 224 3.31 -23.89 -9.66
C ALA A 224 3.01 -22.71 -10.60
N MET A 225 3.77 -21.62 -10.47
CA MET A 225 3.65 -20.44 -11.33
C MET A 225 4.01 -20.73 -12.79
N LEU A 226 5.06 -21.52 -13.06
CA LEU A 226 5.42 -21.95 -14.41
C LEU A 226 4.28 -22.69 -15.10
N LEU A 227 3.63 -23.62 -14.40
CA LEU A 227 2.49 -24.37 -14.94
C LEU A 227 1.27 -23.47 -15.14
N ALA A 228 0.97 -22.61 -14.16
CA ALA A 228 -0.16 -21.70 -14.21
C ALA A 228 -0.03 -20.71 -15.37
N ILE A 229 1.15 -20.14 -15.58
CA ILE A 229 1.37 -19.16 -16.66
C ILE A 229 1.41 -19.82 -18.04
N ASP A 230 1.90 -21.06 -18.16
CA ASP A 230 1.83 -21.83 -19.42
C ASP A 230 0.39 -22.07 -19.84
N GLU A 231 -0.45 -22.58 -18.92
CA GLU A 231 -1.86 -22.83 -19.19
C GLU A 231 -2.63 -21.53 -19.49
N ARG A 232 -2.32 -20.46 -18.76
CA ARG A 232 -2.90 -19.14 -18.99
C ARG A 232 -2.50 -18.57 -20.35
N THR A 233 -1.25 -18.74 -20.76
CA THR A 233 -0.77 -18.31 -22.09
C THR A 233 -1.45 -19.10 -23.20
N ARG A 234 -1.64 -20.41 -23.01
CA ARG A 234 -2.38 -21.27 -23.94
C ARG A 234 -3.84 -20.84 -24.07
N THR A 235 -4.49 -20.52 -22.96
CA THR A 235 -5.87 -20.01 -22.93
C THR A 235 -5.96 -18.64 -23.61
N ALA A 236 -5.03 -17.73 -23.31
CA ALA A 236 -4.99 -16.41 -23.94
C ALA A 236 -4.81 -16.48 -25.46
N ASP A 237 -3.99 -17.40 -25.96
CA ASP A 237 -3.78 -17.61 -27.39
C ASP A 237 -5.04 -18.10 -28.11
N GLN A 238 -5.83 -18.97 -27.45
CA GLN A 238 -7.14 -19.39 -27.96
C GLN A 238 -8.13 -18.23 -27.98
N GLU A 239 -8.14 -17.42 -26.91
CA GLU A 239 -9.03 -16.26 -26.77
C GLU A 239 -8.72 -15.16 -27.80
N ALA A 240 -7.47 -15.01 -28.23
CA ALA A 240 -7.08 -13.96 -29.18
C ALA A 240 -7.82 -14.04 -30.53
N GLY A 241 -8.22 -15.25 -30.97
CA GLY A 241 -9.04 -15.43 -32.16
C GLY A 241 -10.48 -14.95 -31.96
N PHE A 242 -11.05 -15.17 -30.78
CA PHE A 242 -12.39 -14.68 -30.43
C PHE A 242 -12.40 -13.16 -30.30
N VAL A 243 -11.38 -12.57 -29.66
CA VAL A 243 -11.23 -11.12 -29.55
C VAL A 243 -11.15 -10.45 -30.91
N GLU A 244 -10.40 -11.00 -31.86
CA GLU A 244 -10.35 -10.46 -33.22
C GLU A 244 -11.70 -10.56 -33.95
N ALA A 245 -12.43 -11.66 -33.78
CA ALA A 245 -13.75 -11.81 -34.37
C ALA A 245 -14.77 -10.82 -33.77
N GLU A 246 -14.70 -10.60 -32.46
CA GLU A 246 -15.62 -9.75 -31.68
C GLU A 246 -15.32 -8.26 -31.86
N PHE A 247 -14.05 -7.84 -31.81
CA PHE A 247 -13.64 -6.43 -31.77
C PHE A 247 -12.79 -5.98 -32.98
N GLY A 248 -12.32 -6.91 -33.80
CA GLY A 248 -11.48 -6.63 -34.97
C GLY A 248 -9.97 -6.68 -34.68
N GLU A 249 -9.18 -6.61 -35.76
CA GLU A 249 -7.73 -6.81 -35.71
C GLU A 249 -6.99 -5.75 -34.88
N ASN A 250 -7.42 -4.48 -34.95
CA ASN A 250 -6.79 -3.39 -34.21
C ASN A 250 -6.88 -3.60 -32.70
N GLU A 251 -8.03 -4.07 -32.22
CA GLU A 251 -8.27 -4.32 -30.79
C GLU A 251 -7.60 -5.61 -30.30
N ALA A 252 -7.47 -6.62 -31.16
CA ALA A 252 -6.78 -7.87 -30.85
C ALA A 252 -5.25 -7.73 -30.82
N LYS A 253 -4.68 -6.75 -31.53
CA LYS A 253 -3.22 -6.59 -31.67
C LYS A 253 -2.47 -6.42 -30.34
N PRO A 254 -2.89 -5.55 -29.41
CA PRO A 254 -2.24 -5.45 -28.09
C PRO A 254 -2.28 -6.76 -27.30
N PHE A 255 -3.37 -7.51 -27.41
CA PHE A 255 -3.50 -8.80 -26.73
C PHE A 255 -2.53 -9.84 -27.30
N ARG A 256 -2.39 -9.91 -28.63
CA ARG A 256 -1.39 -10.75 -29.29
C ARG A 256 0.04 -10.39 -28.91
N THR A 257 0.35 -9.09 -28.82
CA THR A 257 1.65 -8.62 -28.36
C THR A 257 1.92 -9.09 -26.92
N ALA A 258 0.97 -8.94 -26.01
CA ALA A 258 1.12 -9.43 -24.63
C ALA A 258 1.30 -10.96 -24.55
N ILE A 259 0.64 -11.74 -25.42
CA ILE A 259 0.85 -13.19 -25.51
C ILE A 259 2.28 -13.51 -25.98
N VAL A 260 2.84 -12.75 -26.93
CA VAL A 260 4.23 -12.91 -27.37
C VAL A 260 5.19 -12.60 -26.22
N GLU A 261 5.00 -11.48 -25.54
CA GLU A 261 5.81 -11.08 -24.38
C GLU A 261 5.76 -12.12 -23.25
N ALA A 262 4.56 -12.62 -22.91
CA ALA A 262 4.39 -13.67 -21.92
C ALA A 262 5.12 -14.97 -22.31
N ARG A 263 5.07 -15.35 -23.60
CA ARG A 263 5.82 -16.52 -24.12
C ARG A 263 7.34 -16.31 -24.05
N GLU A 264 7.84 -15.09 -24.21
CA GLU A 264 9.26 -14.78 -24.08
C GLU A 264 9.72 -14.88 -22.63
N GLU A 265 8.97 -14.31 -21.68
CA GLU A 265 9.27 -14.43 -20.25
C GLU A 265 9.17 -15.88 -19.76
N LEU A 266 8.18 -16.65 -20.22
CA LEU A 266 8.04 -18.06 -19.90
C LEU A 266 9.22 -18.89 -20.43
N ARG A 267 9.68 -18.64 -21.66
CA ARG A 267 10.89 -19.29 -22.19
C ARG A 267 12.12 -18.94 -21.37
N ALA A 268 12.27 -17.69 -20.95
CA ALA A 268 13.39 -17.28 -20.09
C ALA A 268 13.33 -17.96 -18.73
N ALA A 269 12.14 -18.07 -18.12
CA ALA A 269 11.92 -18.74 -16.85
C ALA A 269 12.23 -20.25 -16.93
N PHE A 270 11.79 -20.94 -17.99
CA PHE A 270 12.19 -22.33 -18.25
C PHE A 270 13.70 -22.47 -18.47
N GLY A 271 14.35 -21.49 -19.09
CA GLY A 271 15.81 -21.47 -19.22
C GLY A 271 16.55 -21.38 -17.88
N VAL A 272 16.00 -20.62 -16.91
CA VAL A 272 16.52 -20.58 -15.54
C VAL A 272 16.26 -21.89 -14.82
N ARG A 273 15.05 -22.45 -14.98
CA ARG A 273 14.69 -23.77 -14.42
C ARG A 273 15.62 -24.87 -14.91
N GLN A 274 15.95 -24.87 -16.20
CA GLN A 274 16.85 -25.85 -16.79
C GLN A 274 18.26 -25.81 -16.17
N LYS A 275 18.76 -24.63 -15.82
CA LYS A 275 20.05 -24.48 -15.12
C LYS A 275 19.97 -25.07 -13.70
N LEU A 276 18.93 -24.73 -12.96
CA LEU A 276 18.68 -25.28 -11.61
C LEU A 276 18.56 -26.81 -11.58
N ASP A 277 18.11 -27.42 -12.68
CA ASP A 277 17.93 -28.87 -12.83
C ASP A 277 19.15 -29.55 -13.49
N ASP A 278 20.27 -28.84 -13.70
CA ASP A 278 21.48 -29.42 -14.29
C ASP A 278 22.28 -30.29 -13.27
N ALA A 279 23.39 -30.85 -13.72
CA ALA A 279 24.18 -31.79 -12.91
C ALA A 279 25.08 -31.11 -11.85
N GLU A 280 25.29 -29.80 -11.93
CA GLU A 280 26.15 -29.02 -11.05
C GLU A 280 25.30 -28.13 -10.13
N PRO A 281 25.06 -28.54 -8.87
CA PRO A 281 24.19 -27.80 -7.97
C PRO A 281 24.78 -26.44 -7.60
N GLU A 282 23.98 -25.39 -7.73
CA GLU A 282 24.32 -24.05 -7.27
C GLU A 282 24.41 -23.97 -5.75
N ASP A 283 25.17 -23.00 -5.25
CA ASP A 283 25.16 -22.68 -3.83
C ASP A 283 23.78 -22.16 -3.38
N PRO A 284 23.40 -22.33 -2.10
CA PRO A 284 22.04 -22.03 -1.64
C PRO A 284 21.52 -20.61 -1.94
N PRO A 285 22.27 -19.52 -1.69
CA PRO A 285 21.76 -18.18 -2.02
C PRO A 285 21.62 -17.96 -3.53
N THR A 286 22.52 -18.49 -4.36
CA THR A 286 22.37 -18.46 -5.82
C THR A 286 21.12 -19.22 -6.27
N ARG A 287 20.85 -20.39 -5.69
CA ARG A 287 19.65 -21.20 -5.97
C ARG A 287 18.37 -20.43 -5.66
N VAL A 288 18.29 -19.79 -4.50
CA VAL A 288 17.14 -18.95 -4.10
C VAL A 288 16.98 -17.76 -5.04
N ALA A 289 18.07 -17.08 -5.40
CA ALA A 289 18.03 -15.96 -6.34
C ALA A 289 17.50 -16.37 -7.73
N MET A 290 17.91 -17.54 -8.24
CA MET A 290 17.41 -18.07 -9.51
C MET A 290 15.93 -18.48 -9.43
N LEU A 291 15.49 -19.08 -8.33
CA LEU A 291 14.07 -19.37 -8.11
C LEU A 291 13.22 -18.10 -8.05
N ASN A 292 13.72 -17.05 -7.40
CA ASN A 292 13.07 -15.74 -7.39
C ASN A 292 13.04 -15.09 -8.79
N ASP A 293 14.07 -15.28 -9.62
CA ASP A 293 14.02 -14.83 -11.02
C ASP A 293 12.92 -15.55 -11.81
N ILE A 294 12.72 -16.86 -11.60
CA ILE A 294 11.59 -17.60 -12.21
C ILE A 294 10.26 -17.00 -11.77
N VAL A 295 10.09 -16.77 -10.46
CA VAL A 295 8.89 -16.16 -9.89
C VAL A 295 8.60 -14.81 -10.53
N GLU A 296 9.60 -13.92 -10.57
CA GLU A 296 9.45 -12.57 -11.10
C GLU A 296 9.11 -12.58 -12.60
N ARG A 297 9.73 -13.46 -13.39
CA ARG A 297 9.39 -13.64 -14.80
C ARG A 297 7.94 -14.11 -15.00
N CYS A 298 7.49 -15.06 -14.19
CA CYS A 298 6.10 -15.52 -14.23
C CYS A 298 5.13 -14.40 -13.85
N ARG A 299 5.47 -13.56 -12.86
CA ARG A 299 4.67 -12.38 -12.48
C ARG A 299 4.59 -11.36 -13.61
N ARG A 300 5.71 -11.03 -14.27
CA ARG A 300 5.70 -10.12 -15.43
C ARG A 300 4.84 -10.64 -16.58
N ALA A 301 4.97 -11.92 -16.91
CA ALA A 301 4.14 -12.58 -17.92
C ALA A 301 2.65 -12.56 -17.55
N GLY A 302 2.31 -12.90 -16.30
CA GLY A 302 0.95 -12.87 -15.78
C GLY A 302 0.34 -11.48 -15.87
N ALA A 303 1.05 -10.47 -15.35
CA ALA A 303 0.60 -9.08 -15.36
C ALA A 303 0.36 -8.54 -16.78
N ALA A 304 1.16 -8.94 -17.77
CA ALA A 304 0.93 -8.56 -19.17
C ALA A 304 -0.39 -9.13 -19.71
N LEU A 305 -0.66 -10.42 -19.44
CA LEU A 305 -1.92 -11.07 -19.82
C LEU A 305 -3.11 -10.52 -19.05
N ASP A 306 -2.97 -10.24 -17.74
CA ASP A 306 -4.02 -9.68 -16.88
C ASP A 306 -4.48 -8.31 -17.37
N ARG A 307 -3.55 -7.41 -17.68
CA ARG A 307 -3.87 -6.08 -18.21
C ARG A 307 -4.72 -6.16 -19.48
N GLN A 308 -4.38 -7.08 -20.38
CA GLN A 308 -5.14 -7.22 -21.63
C GLN A 308 -6.47 -7.94 -21.43
N ALA A 309 -6.53 -8.96 -20.56
CA ALA A 309 -7.79 -9.61 -20.22
C ALA A 309 -8.78 -8.61 -19.59
N ALA A 310 -8.32 -7.76 -18.67
CA ALA A 310 -9.11 -6.70 -18.07
C ALA A 310 -9.59 -5.69 -19.12
N ARG A 311 -8.70 -5.26 -20.04
CA ARG A 311 -9.06 -4.36 -21.15
C ARG A 311 -10.16 -4.93 -22.03
N ILE A 312 -10.07 -6.20 -22.43
CA ILE A 312 -11.10 -6.87 -23.23
C ILE A 312 -12.40 -7.02 -22.42
N GLY A 313 -12.29 -7.34 -21.13
CA GLY A 313 -13.43 -7.34 -20.21
C GLY A 313 -14.16 -6.00 -20.20
N GLU A 314 -13.42 -4.90 -20.18
CA GLU A 314 -14.01 -3.55 -20.23
C GLU A 314 -14.69 -3.27 -21.58
N LEU A 315 -14.08 -3.65 -22.72
CA LEU A 315 -14.75 -3.50 -24.02
C LEU A 315 -16.09 -4.24 -24.08
N ARG A 316 -16.14 -5.48 -23.56
CA ARG A 316 -17.38 -6.27 -23.44
C ARG A 316 -18.40 -5.62 -22.50
N ASN A 317 -17.92 -5.04 -21.41
CA ASN A 317 -18.74 -4.32 -20.45
C ASN A 317 -19.38 -3.08 -21.10
N LEU A 318 -18.58 -2.30 -21.82
CA LEU A 318 -19.04 -1.13 -22.56
C LEU A 318 -20.10 -1.49 -23.60
N GLU A 319 -19.86 -2.52 -24.44
CA GLU A 319 -20.85 -2.95 -25.43
C GLU A 319 -22.16 -3.44 -24.79
N ARG A 320 -22.08 -4.20 -23.69
CA ARG A 320 -23.23 -4.76 -22.99
C ARG A 320 -24.06 -3.69 -22.28
N ASN A 321 -23.39 -2.73 -21.65
CA ASN A 321 -24.00 -1.72 -20.79
C ASN A 321 -24.11 -0.35 -21.47
N ALA A 322 -23.83 -0.27 -22.77
CA ALA A 322 -23.78 0.99 -23.51
C ALA A 322 -25.01 1.89 -23.31
N PRO A 323 -26.27 1.41 -23.35
CA PRO A 323 -27.43 2.26 -23.13
C PRO A 323 -27.45 2.93 -21.75
N ALA A 324 -27.08 2.18 -20.71
CA ALA A 324 -27.07 2.70 -19.33
C ALA A 324 -25.92 3.70 -19.14
N ILE A 325 -24.74 3.43 -19.70
CA ILE A 325 -23.58 4.31 -19.61
C ILE A 325 -23.84 5.63 -20.36
N LEU A 326 -24.37 5.56 -21.59
CA LEU A 326 -24.72 6.74 -22.40
C LEU A 326 -25.79 7.60 -21.72
N ALA A 327 -26.72 7.01 -20.98
CA ALA A 327 -27.72 7.76 -20.23
C ALA A 327 -27.12 8.61 -19.09
N GLY A 328 -25.99 8.20 -18.52
CA GLY A 328 -25.32 8.90 -17.41
C GLY A 328 -24.34 9.99 -17.85
N LEU A 329 -23.75 9.86 -19.04
CA LEU A 329 -22.71 10.78 -19.53
C LEU A 329 -23.16 12.26 -19.67
N PRO A 330 -24.37 12.59 -20.13
CA PRO A 330 -24.82 13.98 -20.23
C PRO A 330 -24.69 14.78 -18.92
N ALA A 331 -25.04 14.16 -17.78
CA ALA A 331 -24.94 14.82 -16.48
C ALA A 331 -23.49 15.08 -16.07
N GLN A 332 -22.56 14.19 -16.43
CA GLN A 332 -21.13 14.37 -16.17
C GLN A 332 -20.54 15.51 -17.02
N VAL A 333 -20.92 15.57 -18.30
CA VAL A 333 -20.52 16.67 -19.19
C VAL A 333 -21.04 18.00 -18.65
N GLU A 334 -22.33 18.07 -18.31
CA GLU A 334 -22.94 19.29 -17.77
C GLU A 334 -22.26 19.76 -16.48
N ALA A 335 -21.93 18.83 -15.57
CA ALA A 335 -21.23 19.15 -14.33
C ALA A 335 -19.86 19.82 -14.58
N GLN A 336 -19.09 19.35 -15.58
CA GLN A 336 -17.81 19.99 -15.92
C GLN A 336 -18.00 21.33 -16.63
N GLU A 337 -19.05 21.49 -17.43
CA GLU A 337 -19.32 22.76 -18.11
C GLU A 337 -19.73 23.87 -17.16
N GLN A 338 -20.46 23.54 -16.10
CA GLN A 338 -20.79 24.49 -15.03
C GLN A 338 -19.54 25.05 -14.33
N ARG A 339 -18.40 24.36 -14.40
CA ARG A 339 -17.11 24.84 -13.88
C ARG A 339 -16.41 25.83 -14.81
N LEU A 340 -16.72 25.84 -16.11
CA LEU A 340 -16.01 26.67 -17.10
C LEU A 340 -16.01 28.17 -16.75
N PRO A 341 -17.13 28.81 -16.37
CA PRO A 341 -17.12 30.25 -16.07
C PRO A 341 -16.25 30.60 -14.85
N ALA A 342 -16.25 29.75 -13.82
CA ALA A 342 -15.40 29.92 -12.65
C ALA A 342 -13.91 29.78 -13.04
N ALA A 343 -13.57 28.76 -13.83
CA ALA A 343 -12.20 28.57 -14.32
C ALA A 343 -11.72 29.71 -15.23
N GLU A 344 -12.58 30.30 -16.06
CA GLU A 344 -12.27 31.50 -16.85
C GLU A 344 -11.94 32.69 -15.96
N THR A 345 -12.69 32.87 -14.88
CA THR A 345 -12.43 33.92 -13.89
C THR A 345 -11.09 33.69 -13.18
N THR A 346 -10.84 32.46 -12.72
CA THR A 346 -9.57 32.07 -12.10
C THR A 346 -8.38 32.30 -13.04
N LEU A 347 -8.51 31.95 -14.32
CA LEU A 347 -7.46 32.17 -15.30
C LEU A 347 -7.24 33.66 -15.59
N ALA A 348 -8.29 34.47 -15.63
CA ALA A 348 -8.17 35.92 -15.76
C ALA A 348 -7.46 36.55 -14.55
N ASP A 349 -7.74 36.05 -13.35
CA ASP A 349 -7.08 36.48 -12.12
C ASP A 349 -5.60 36.10 -12.09
N LEU A 350 -5.24 34.91 -12.60
CA LEU A 350 -3.84 34.52 -12.82
C LEU A 350 -3.10 35.48 -13.77
N GLY A 351 -3.81 36.11 -14.70
CA GLY A 351 -3.26 37.12 -15.62
C GLY A 351 -2.69 38.37 -14.94
N ARG A 352 -2.89 38.55 -13.63
CA ARG A 352 -2.27 39.62 -12.83
C ARG A 352 -0.79 39.34 -12.51
N TYR A 353 -0.39 38.08 -12.54
CA TYR A 353 1.00 37.64 -12.33
C TYR A 353 1.78 37.60 -13.64
N ALA A 354 3.10 37.52 -13.55
CA ALA A 354 3.97 37.36 -14.70
C ALA A 354 3.62 36.10 -15.48
N GLU A 355 3.67 36.18 -16.83
CA GLU A 355 3.30 35.06 -17.71
C GLU A 355 4.00 33.73 -17.40
N PRO A 356 5.31 33.70 -17.03
CA PRO A 356 5.96 32.44 -16.64
C PRO A 356 5.30 31.71 -15.47
N ALA A 357 4.62 32.41 -14.55
CA ALA A 357 3.96 31.81 -13.40
C ALA A 357 2.72 30.99 -13.77
N TRP A 358 2.08 31.29 -14.91
CA TRP A 358 0.79 30.69 -15.30
C TRP A 358 0.70 30.22 -16.76
N SER A 359 1.73 30.42 -17.57
CA SER A 359 1.76 30.04 -19.00
C SER A 359 1.42 28.57 -19.25
N ALA A 360 1.73 27.68 -18.30
CA ALA A 360 1.42 26.25 -18.38
C ALA A 360 -0.08 25.93 -18.46
N VAL A 361 -0.97 26.80 -17.98
CA VAL A 361 -2.43 26.58 -17.99
C VAL A 361 -3.19 27.54 -18.90
N LYS A 362 -2.49 28.40 -19.65
CA LYS A 362 -3.06 29.46 -20.50
C LYS A 362 -4.12 28.96 -21.49
N GLY A 363 -3.95 27.75 -22.01
CA GLY A 363 -4.86 27.14 -22.98
C GLY A 363 -5.91 26.21 -22.37
N ASN A 364 -5.84 25.90 -21.07
CA ASN A 364 -6.55 24.76 -20.48
C ASN A 364 -8.07 24.90 -20.57
N VAL A 365 -8.62 26.08 -20.29
CA VAL A 365 -10.07 26.29 -20.31
C VAL A 365 -10.63 26.18 -21.73
N ALA A 366 -9.90 26.70 -22.72
CA ALA A 366 -10.29 26.58 -24.12
C ALA A 366 -10.24 25.13 -24.60
N GLU A 367 -9.23 24.36 -24.19
CA GLU A 367 -9.09 22.96 -24.55
C GLU A 367 -10.12 22.07 -23.83
N ALA A 368 -10.40 22.35 -22.55
CA ALA A 368 -11.46 21.69 -21.78
C ALA A 368 -12.83 21.89 -22.46
N ARG A 369 -13.15 23.10 -22.91
CA ARG A 369 -14.37 23.38 -23.68
C ARG A 369 -14.47 22.53 -24.94
N LYS A 370 -13.39 22.40 -25.71
CA LYS A 370 -13.39 21.54 -26.92
C LYS A 370 -13.62 20.08 -26.56
N GLY A 371 -12.96 19.59 -25.51
CA GLY A 371 -13.14 18.22 -25.00
C GLY A 371 -14.59 17.94 -24.61
N LEU A 372 -15.24 18.88 -23.91
CA LEU A 372 -16.65 18.75 -23.50
C LEU A 372 -17.62 18.83 -24.68
N THR A 373 -17.36 19.68 -25.68
CA THR A 373 -18.13 19.66 -26.94
C THR A 373 -17.98 18.32 -27.65
N GLY A 374 -16.73 17.82 -27.79
CA GLY A 374 -16.47 16.52 -28.41
C GLY A 374 -17.15 15.37 -27.65
N ALA A 375 -17.19 15.45 -26.31
CA ALA A 375 -17.87 14.47 -25.48
C ALA A 375 -19.39 14.48 -25.70
N ARG A 376 -20.03 15.65 -25.83
CA ARG A 376 -21.46 15.72 -26.19
C ARG A 376 -21.73 15.10 -27.55
N ASP A 377 -20.94 15.48 -28.55
CA ASP A 377 -21.12 14.96 -29.92
C ASP A 377 -20.92 13.43 -29.94
N ALA A 378 -20.00 12.91 -29.13
CA ALA A 378 -19.79 11.48 -28.97
C ALA A 378 -21.00 10.79 -28.30
N VAL A 379 -21.58 11.37 -27.25
CA VAL A 379 -22.81 10.84 -26.65
C VAL A 379 -23.95 10.76 -27.68
N GLU A 380 -24.14 11.79 -28.50
CA GLU A 380 -25.16 11.79 -29.56
C GLU A 380 -24.90 10.69 -30.60
N ARG A 381 -23.65 10.53 -31.05
CA ARG A 381 -23.26 9.45 -31.97
C ARG A 381 -23.42 8.07 -31.35
N GLY A 382 -23.09 7.91 -30.07
CA GLY A 382 -23.28 6.68 -29.31
C GLY A 382 -24.75 6.28 -29.21
N LEU A 383 -25.64 7.21 -28.88
CA LEU A 383 -27.08 6.98 -28.87
C LEU A 383 -27.60 6.57 -30.26
N ALA A 384 -27.14 7.25 -31.31
CA ALA A 384 -27.50 6.90 -32.68
C ALA A 384 -26.95 5.52 -33.12
N ALA A 385 -25.85 5.05 -32.54
CA ALA A 385 -25.31 3.71 -32.78
C ALA A 385 -26.16 2.63 -32.09
N ILE A 386 -26.67 2.91 -30.88
CA ILE A 386 -27.66 2.03 -30.21
C ILE A 386 -28.91 1.86 -31.06
N ASP A 387 -29.46 2.94 -31.62
CA ASP A 387 -30.64 2.88 -32.50
C ASP A 387 -30.42 2.01 -33.75
N LYS A 388 -29.16 1.90 -34.20
CA LYS A 388 -28.75 1.07 -35.34
C LYS A 388 -28.36 -0.36 -34.96
N SER A 389 -28.46 -0.72 -33.68
CA SER A 389 -27.98 -2.01 -33.14
C SER A 389 -26.48 -2.24 -33.44
N ASP A 390 -25.67 -1.18 -33.31
CA ASP A 390 -24.21 -1.20 -33.48
C ASP A 390 -23.50 -0.94 -32.14
N PRO A 391 -23.40 -1.97 -31.26
CA PRO A 391 -22.84 -1.81 -29.92
C PRO A 391 -21.35 -1.45 -29.93
N ARG A 392 -20.60 -1.88 -30.97
CA ARG A 392 -19.17 -1.59 -31.10
C ARG A 392 -18.93 -0.10 -31.29
N THR A 393 -19.67 0.52 -32.22
CA THR A 393 -19.60 1.97 -32.41
C THR A 393 -20.08 2.70 -31.16
N ALA A 394 -21.12 2.21 -30.47
CA ALA A 394 -21.57 2.81 -29.21
C ALA A 394 -20.49 2.77 -28.12
N ALA A 395 -19.80 1.65 -27.94
CA ALA A 395 -18.69 1.50 -26.99
C ALA A 395 -17.53 2.45 -27.31
N HIS A 396 -17.17 2.60 -28.59
CA HIS A 396 -16.12 3.54 -29.01
C HIS A 396 -16.49 5.00 -28.68
N GLU A 397 -17.74 5.39 -28.94
CA GLU A 397 -18.21 6.74 -28.64
C GLU A 397 -18.35 6.99 -27.13
N ILE A 398 -18.66 5.97 -26.33
CA ILE A 398 -18.62 6.06 -24.86
C ILE A 398 -17.20 6.40 -24.39
N VAL A 399 -16.18 5.69 -24.87
CA VAL A 399 -14.78 5.96 -24.50
C VAL A 399 -14.41 7.38 -24.90
N THR A 400 -14.75 7.80 -26.13
CA THR A 400 -14.48 9.16 -26.61
C THR A 400 -15.12 10.22 -25.71
N ALA A 401 -16.36 9.99 -25.25
CA ALA A 401 -17.04 10.90 -24.33
C ALA A 401 -16.38 10.93 -22.94
N GLN A 402 -16.02 9.77 -22.40
CA GLN A 402 -15.32 9.66 -21.12
C GLN A 402 -13.95 10.34 -21.15
N GLU A 403 -13.18 10.17 -22.23
CA GLU A 403 -11.90 10.84 -22.45
C GLU A 403 -12.05 12.36 -22.49
N GLY A 404 -13.08 12.86 -23.20
CA GLY A 404 -13.38 14.29 -23.24
C GLY A 404 -13.71 14.88 -21.86
N VAL A 405 -14.51 14.17 -21.07
CA VAL A 405 -14.86 14.56 -19.69
C VAL A 405 -13.65 14.51 -18.76
N ALA A 406 -12.87 13.43 -18.79
CA ALA A 406 -11.69 13.25 -17.95
C ALA A 406 -10.58 14.25 -18.29
N GLY A 407 -10.35 14.50 -19.58
CA GLY A 407 -9.41 15.51 -20.07
C GLY A 407 -9.81 16.92 -19.63
N ALA A 408 -11.08 17.28 -19.79
CA ALA A 408 -11.59 18.55 -19.31
C ALA A 408 -11.44 18.71 -17.80
N THR A 409 -11.76 17.67 -17.01
CA THR A 409 -11.58 17.66 -15.56
C THR A 409 -10.13 17.95 -15.19
N THR A 410 -9.18 17.23 -15.79
CA THR A 410 -7.74 17.40 -15.53
C THR A 410 -7.26 18.82 -15.84
N LEU A 411 -7.72 19.39 -16.97
CA LEU A 411 -7.34 20.73 -17.40
C LEU A 411 -7.89 21.82 -16.47
N LEU A 412 -9.13 21.69 -16.02
CA LEU A 412 -9.75 22.63 -15.08
C LEU A 412 -9.14 22.53 -13.69
N ASP A 413 -8.90 21.31 -13.20
CA ASP A 413 -8.21 21.08 -11.92
C ASP A 413 -6.80 21.67 -11.92
N ALA A 414 -6.09 21.60 -13.05
CA ALA A 414 -4.77 22.22 -13.17
C ALA A 414 -4.80 23.75 -13.04
N VAL A 415 -5.86 24.41 -13.54
CA VAL A 415 -6.07 25.85 -13.36
C VAL A 415 -6.29 26.17 -11.88
N ASP A 416 -7.19 25.44 -11.21
CA ASP A 416 -7.53 25.64 -9.80
C ASP A 416 -6.31 25.39 -8.87
N LYS A 417 -5.58 24.30 -9.12
CA LYS A 417 -4.35 23.95 -8.37
C LYS A 417 -3.26 25.00 -8.56
N LEU A 418 -3.03 25.46 -9.79
CA LEU A 418 -2.02 26.48 -10.03
C LEU A 418 -2.40 27.81 -9.38
N ALA A 419 -3.65 28.23 -9.48
CA ALA A 419 -4.14 29.44 -8.83
C ALA A 419 -4.05 29.38 -7.31
N THR A 420 -4.25 28.21 -6.71
CA THR A 420 -4.06 28.01 -5.27
C THR A 420 -2.58 28.13 -4.91
N SER A 421 -1.69 27.42 -5.60
CA SER A 421 -0.26 27.48 -5.34
C SER A 421 0.33 28.88 -5.54
N VAL A 422 -0.04 29.61 -6.59
CA VAL A 422 0.47 30.97 -6.83
C VAL A 422 0.02 31.93 -5.71
N ARG A 423 -1.21 31.82 -5.20
CA ARG A 423 -1.71 32.62 -4.09
C ARG A 423 -1.03 32.27 -2.76
N GLU A 424 -0.78 30.99 -2.52
CA GLU A 424 -0.02 30.53 -1.36
C GLU A 424 1.41 31.06 -1.39
N ASP A 425 2.08 30.94 -2.54
CA ASP A 425 3.43 31.45 -2.79
C ASP A 425 3.48 32.97 -2.50
N GLU A 426 2.54 33.75 -3.06
CA GLU A 426 2.42 35.20 -2.81
C GLU A 426 2.21 35.51 -1.32
N SER A 427 1.32 34.79 -0.64
CA SER A 427 0.97 35.06 0.76
C SER A 427 2.14 34.86 1.73
N ARG A 428 3.01 33.89 1.44
CA ARG A 428 4.17 33.53 2.28
C ARG A 428 5.42 34.32 1.94
N LEU A 429 5.54 34.82 0.70
CA LEU A 429 6.76 35.41 0.16
C LEU A 429 7.34 36.51 1.05
N ALA A 430 6.51 37.43 1.54
CA ALA A 430 6.98 38.54 2.36
C ALA A 430 7.55 38.11 3.72
N ASP A 431 6.96 37.07 4.33
CA ASP A 431 7.40 36.56 5.63
C ASP A 431 8.68 35.74 5.50
N GLU A 432 8.79 34.96 4.43
CA GLU A 432 9.99 34.16 4.15
C GLU A 432 11.20 35.02 3.78
N LEU A 433 11.02 36.07 2.96
CA LEU A 433 12.09 37.03 2.69
C LEU A 433 12.58 37.71 3.97
N ARG A 434 11.67 38.00 4.91
CA ARG A 434 12.04 38.60 6.21
C ARG A 434 12.78 37.62 7.11
N ALA A 435 12.35 36.36 7.14
CA ALA A 435 13.03 35.30 7.87
C ALA A 435 14.45 35.09 7.31
N ALA A 436 14.58 34.93 6.00
CA ALA A 436 15.89 34.81 5.33
C ALA A 436 16.81 36.02 5.57
N ALA A 437 16.26 37.24 5.57
CA ALA A 437 17.02 38.45 5.91
C ALA A 437 17.52 38.43 7.37
N THR A 438 16.72 37.91 8.29
CA THR A 438 17.08 37.77 9.71
C THR A 438 18.18 36.73 9.88
N ASP A 439 18.02 35.55 9.28
CA ASP A 439 19.00 34.46 9.34
C ASP A 439 20.37 34.88 8.76
N LEU A 440 20.38 35.65 7.66
CA LEU A 440 21.63 36.18 7.10
C LEU A 440 22.28 37.23 8.01
N ALA A 441 21.48 38.07 8.69
CA ALA A 441 22.01 39.02 9.65
C ALA A 441 22.67 38.31 10.85
N ASP A 442 22.04 37.24 11.35
CA ASP A 442 22.55 36.43 12.45
C ASP A 442 23.81 35.65 12.02
N ALA A 443 23.81 35.05 10.83
CA ALA A 443 24.97 34.37 10.25
C ALA A 443 26.16 35.33 10.09
N ARG A 444 25.91 36.57 9.66
CA ARG A 444 26.93 37.61 9.55
C ARG A 444 27.50 38.00 10.91
N ALA A 445 26.66 38.10 11.93
CA ALA A 445 27.08 38.42 13.29
C ALA A 445 27.91 37.29 13.94
N ALA A 446 27.67 36.04 13.56
CA ALA A 446 28.38 34.87 14.07
C ALA A 446 29.77 34.66 13.44
N LEU A 447 30.10 35.34 12.33
CA LEU A 447 31.40 35.17 11.68
C LEU A 447 32.55 35.74 12.53
N PRO A 448 33.58 34.93 12.86
CA PRO A 448 34.73 35.41 13.60
C PRO A 448 35.51 36.45 12.80
N ALA A 449 36.09 37.45 13.48
CA ALA A 449 36.97 38.42 12.85
C ALA A 449 38.16 37.71 12.17
N PRO A 450 38.60 38.17 10.98
CA PRO A 450 39.66 37.50 10.23
C PRO A 450 40.97 37.50 11.03
N THR A 451 41.32 36.36 11.62
CA THR A 451 42.59 36.15 12.30
C THR A 451 43.64 35.72 11.27
N GLY A 452 44.64 36.56 11.01
CA GLY A 452 45.81 36.20 10.19
C GLY A 452 45.68 36.42 8.68
N GLY A 453 44.70 37.20 8.21
CA GLY A 453 44.59 37.59 6.79
C GLY A 453 43.98 36.55 5.84
N ALA A 454 43.67 35.34 6.34
CA ALA A 454 42.88 34.37 5.58
C ALA A 454 41.38 34.70 5.71
N ALA A 455 40.67 34.77 4.57
CA ALA A 455 39.22 34.91 4.57
C ALA A 455 38.54 33.68 5.19
N SER A 456 37.45 33.88 5.94
CA SER A 456 36.65 32.77 6.47
C SER A 456 36.16 31.89 5.31
N PRO A 457 36.23 30.55 5.41
CA PRO A 457 35.67 29.65 4.40
C PRO A 457 34.16 29.88 4.18
N HIS A 458 33.47 30.47 5.16
CA HIS A 458 32.04 30.79 5.09
C HIS A 458 31.72 32.17 4.51
N ALA A 459 32.72 33.03 4.27
CA ALA A 459 32.49 34.38 3.73
C ALA A 459 31.96 34.37 2.29
N ALA A 460 32.41 33.41 1.47
CA ALA A 460 31.90 33.23 0.11
C ALA A 460 30.44 32.75 0.12
N ALA A 461 30.13 31.74 0.94
CA ALA A 461 28.77 31.22 1.08
C ALA A 461 27.78 32.29 1.59
N LEU A 462 28.20 33.15 2.53
CA LEU A 462 27.38 34.27 2.99
C LEU A 462 27.14 35.30 1.88
N ALA A 463 28.16 35.64 1.09
CA ALA A 463 28.03 36.57 -0.03
C ALA A 463 27.10 36.03 -1.14
N ASP A 464 27.18 34.72 -1.42
CA ASP A 464 26.29 34.04 -2.37
C ASP A 464 24.84 34.07 -1.86
N ALA A 465 24.60 33.77 -0.58
CA ALA A 465 23.27 33.82 0.01
C ALA A 465 22.69 35.25 0.08
N GLU A 466 23.51 36.27 0.38
CA GLU A 466 23.11 37.68 0.29
C GLU A 466 22.78 38.09 -1.16
N ALA A 467 23.42 37.50 -2.16
CA ALA A 467 23.10 37.71 -3.57
C ALA A 467 21.76 37.06 -3.95
N SER A 468 21.53 35.81 -3.54
CA SER A 468 20.24 35.12 -3.70
C SER A 468 19.10 35.91 -3.07
N LEU A 469 19.23 36.36 -1.81
CA LEU A 469 18.18 37.13 -1.15
C LEU A 469 17.87 38.45 -1.88
N ARG A 470 18.89 39.13 -2.41
CA ARG A 470 18.68 40.35 -3.23
C ARG A 470 17.92 40.02 -4.51
N SER A 471 18.32 38.97 -5.23
CA SER A 471 17.64 38.55 -6.45
C SER A 471 16.19 38.11 -6.18
N ALA A 472 15.93 37.39 -5.08
CA ALA A 472 14.59 37.02 -4.67
C ALA A 472 13.74 38.25 -4.27
N SER A 473 14.34 39.22 -3.59
CA SER A 473 13.67 40.49 -3.24
C SER A 473 13.34 41.33 -4.48
N ASP A 474 14.25 41.39 -5.45
CA ASP A 474 14.03 42.08 -6.73
C ASP A 474 12.91 41.40 -7.52
N ALA A 475 12.85 40.06 -7.53
CA ALA A 475 11.76 39.30 -8.14
C ALA A 475 10.41 39.54 -7.43
N ALA A 476 10.40 39.63 -6.10
CA ALA A 476 9.22 39.93 -5.30
C ALA A 476 8.70 41.38 -5.49
N ALA A 477 9.57 42.30 -5.90
CA ALA A 477 9.22 43.69 -6.22
C ALA A 477 8.81 43.89 -7.69
N ALA A 478 8.95 42.87 -8.54
CA ALA A 478 8.64 42.98 -9.96
C ALA A 478 7.14 43.18 -10.21
N VAL A 479 6.81 43.94 -11.27
CA VAL A 479 5.43 44.13 -11.74
C VAL A 479 5.35 43.77 -13.22
N PRO A 480 4.57 42.74 -13.60
CA PRO A 480 3.74 41.88 -12.74
C PRO A 480 4.59 40.93 -11.86
N LEU A 481 4.05 40.57 -10.69
CA LEU A 481 4.72 39.71 -9.70
C LEU A 481 4.88 38.28 -10.24
N ASP A 482 6.04 37.67 -10.02
CA ASP A 482 6.27 36.23 -10.18
C ASP A 482 6.66 35.63 -8.81
N PRO A 483 5.69 35.14 -8.01
CA PRO A 483 6.00 34.60 -6.70
C PRO A 483 6.99 33.43 -6.79
N ARG A 484 6.86 32.61 -7.84
CA ARG A 484 7.66 31.40 -8.04
C ARG A 484 9.08 31.67 -8.49
N ALA A 485 9.34 32.78 -9.19
CA ALA A 485 10.70 33.19 -9.51
C ALA A 485 11.50 33.49 -8.24
N ALA A 486 10.88 34.10 -7.21
CA ALA A 486 11.54 34.38 -5.95
C ALA A 486 11.92 33.11 -5.17
N TYR A 487 11.10 32.05 -5.21
CA TYR A 487 11.39 30.76 -4.58
C TYR A 487 12.46 29.91 -5.29
N ARG A 488 12.82 30.22 -6.55
CA ARG A 488 13.85 29.48 -7.30
C ARG A 488 15.27 29.98 -7.05
N LEU A 489 15.43 31.12 -6.38
CA LEU A 489 16.68 31.84 -6.15
C LEU A 489 17.16 31.65 -4.73
#